data_AF-A0A9D8JU45-F1
#
_entry.id   AF-A0A9D8JU45-F1
#
_cell.length_a   1.000
_cell.length_b   1.000
_cell.length_c   1.000
_cell.angle_alpha   90.00
_cell.angle_beta   90.00
_cell.angle_gamma   90.00
#
_symmetry.space_group_name_H-M   'P 1'
#
loop_
_entity.id
_entity.type
_entity.pdbx_description
1 polymer ?
#
loop_
_entity_poly.entity_id
_entity_poly.type
_entity_poly.pdbx_seq_one_letter_code
_entity_poly.pdbx_strand_id
1 'polypeptide(L)'
;MNCHFHPERLSVETCEVCRRPMCGECLWYADSGERLCPVHGEVWQAQGKAVYPPQRYAEGIAFSQVSAANPPKPHVPYQGNSNDMMALVAIVLGLSSLLACWGLWYLLPLVAFLLGLVAWLHARDALNPKRTRWLASGAMAAGGLFLLITFGFILMCMMCYIVTLTTSTRSGGFGTPTPFFFPTPTP
;
A
#
# COMPACT_ATOMS: atom_id res chain seq x y z
N MET A 1 3.34 -11.43 27.81
CA MET A 1 3.68 -12.74 28.42
C MET A 1 4.22 -12.44 29.80
N ASN A 2 3.85 -13.23 30.81
CA ASN A 2 4.25 -12.97 32.19
C ASN A 2 5.38 -13.90 32.61
N CYS A 3 6.14 -13.52 33.64
CA CYS A 3 7.19 -14.35 34.19
C CYS A 3 6.61 -15.63 34.79
N HIS A 4 7.32 -16.75 34.60
CA HIS A 4 6.91 -18.05 35.13
C HIS A 4 6.88 -18.11 36.66
N PHE A 5 7.80 -17.41 37.34
CA PHE A 5 7.91 -17.38 38.80
C PHE A 5 7.16 -16.21 39.45
N HIS A 6 6.94 -15.13 38.69
CA HIS A 6 6.26 -13.91 39.13
C HIS A 6 5.14 -13.57 38.14
N PRO A 7 3.95 -14.20 38.26
CA PRO A 7 2.85 -14.03 37.31
C PRO A 7 2.37 -12.57 37.15
N GLU A 8 2.62 -11.73 38.15
CA GLU A 8 2.30 -10.31 38.18
C GLU A 8 3.28 -9.44 37.38
N ARG A 9 4.42 -9.98 36.93
CA ARG A 9 5.46 -9.25 36.22
C ARG A 9 5.56 -9.64 34.76
N LEU A 10 5.85 -8.66 33.91
CA LEU A 10 6.12 -8.87 32.49
C LEU A 10 7.43 -9.64 32.31
N SER A 11 7.41 -10.63 31.41
CA SER A 11 8.62 -11.32 31.01
C SER A 11 9.47 -10.42 30.12
N VAL A 12 10.74 -10.26 30.45
CA VAL A 12 11.71 -9.52 29.64
C VAL A 12 12.34 -10.46 28.61
N GLU A 13 12.74 -11.65 29.06
CA GLU A 13 13.45 -12.64 28.22
C GLU A 13 13.02 -14.06 28.57
N THR A 14 13.63 -15.06 27.93
CA THR A 14 13.40 -16.48 28.19
C THR A 14 14.69 -17.18 28.61
N CYS A 15 14.59 -18.16 29.50
CA CYS A 15 15.73 -19.03 29.81
C CYS A 15 16.15 -19.82 28.56
N GLU A 16 17.44 -19.87 28.26
CA GLU A 16 17.95 -20.55 27.06
C GLU A 16 17.84 -22.08 27.13
N VAL A 17 17.90 -22.64 28.34
CA VAL A 17 17.81 -24.09 28.57
C VAL A 17 16.37 -24.61 28.49
N CYS A 18 15.44 -24.00 29.22
CA CYS A 18 14.05 -24.48 29.30
C CYS A 18 13.01 -23.63 28.56
N ARG A 19 13.43 -22.53 27.92
CA ARG A 19 12.57 -21.61 27.15
C ARG A 19 11.41 -20.99 27.93
N ARG A 20 11.43 -21.06 29.26
CA ARG A 20 10.40 -20.43 30.10
C ARG A 20 10.60 -18.91 30.14
N PRO A 21 9.51 -18.12 30.13
CA PRO A 21 9.57 -16.67 30.21
C PRO A 21 9.95 -16.19 31.62
N MET A 22 10.84 -15.21 31.69
CA MET A 22 11.46 -14.73 32.92
C MET A 22 11.39 -13.20 32.99
N CYS A 23 11.06 -12.63 34.15
CA CYS A 23 11.27 -11.20 34.43
C CYS A 23 12.76 -10.94 34.72
N GLY A 24 13.19 -9.68 34.62
CA GLY A 24 14.59 -9.33 34.91
C GLY A 24 15.07 -9.73 36.32
N GLU A 25 14.17 -9.78 37.31
CA GLU A 25 14.53 -10.23 38.69
C GLU A 25 14.75 -11.74 38.84
N CYS A 26 14.37 -12.54 37.85
CA CYS A 26 14.60 -13.99 37.89
C CYS A 26 15.64 -14.42 36.86
N LEU A 27 16.25 -13.47 36.15
CA LEU A 27 17.15 -13.75 35.05
C LEU A 27 18.59 -13.77 35.57
N TRP A 28 19.21 -14.95 35.52
CA TRP A 28 20.62 -15.15 35.86
C TRP A 28 21.45 -15.04 34.59
N TYR A 29 22.67 -14.50 34.71
CA TYR A 29 23.58 -14.31 33.58
C TYR A 29 24.85 -15.13 33.79
N ALA A 30 25.16 -16.02 32.85
CA ALA A 30 26.44 -16.70 32.83
C ALA A 30 27.54 -15.81 32.22
N ASP A 31 28.81 -16.05 32.55
CA ASP A 31 29.95 -15.39 31.90
C ASP A 31 29.98 -15.61 30.38
N SER A 32 29.39 -16.72 29.91
CA SER A 32 29.21 -17.01 28.48
C SER A 32 28.19 -16.10 27.78
N GLY A 33 27.43 -15.30 28.52
CA GLY A 33 26.35 -14.44 28.03
C GLY A 33 24.98 -15.12 27.98
N GLU A 34 24.88 -16.40 28.35
CA GLU A 34 23.62 -17.13 28.37
C GLU A 34 22.71 -16.65 29.51
N ARG A 35 21.40 -16.56 29.22
CA ARG A 35 20.38 -16.21 30.23
C ARG A 35 19.68 -17.44 30.79
N LEU A 36 19.71 -17.57 32.11
CA LEU A 36 19.25 -18.75 32.83
C LEU A 36 18.11 -18.39 33.79
N CYS A 37 17.21 -19.35 34.03
CA CYS A 37 16.29 -19.25 35.15
C CYS A 37 17.01 -19.62 36.47
N PRO A 38 16.44 -19.31 37.64
CA PRO A 38 17.10 -19.57 38.92
C PRO A 38 17.51 -21.03 39.09
N VAL A 39 16.64 -21.97 38.69
CA VAL A 39 16.90 -23.41 38.75
C VAL A 39 18.12 -23.81 37.92
N HIS A 40 18.25 -23.32 36.69
CA HIS A 40 19.42 -23.64 35.87
C HIS A 40 20.67 -22.87 36.28
N GLY A 41 20.51 -21.64 36.77
CA GLY A 41 21.61 -20.84 37.33
C GLY A 41 22.27 -21.54 38.51
N GLU A 42 21.47 -22.08 39.44
CA GLU A 42 21.96 -22.85 40.59
C GLU A 42 22.68 -24.15 40.16
N VAL A 43 22.12 -24.89 39.20
CA VAL A 43 22.75 -26.10 38.66
C VAL A 43 24.11 -25.77 38.02
N TRP A 44 24.20 -24.66 37.28
CA TRP A 44 25.44 -24.23 36.66
C TRP A 44 26.47 -23.74 37.67
N GLN A 45 26.03 -23.00 38.67
CA GLN A 45 26.88 -22.57 39.78
C GLN A 45 27.44 -23.77 40.55
N ALA A 46 26.63 -24.81 40.80
CA ALA A 46 27.06 -26.06 41.41
C ALA A 46 28.07 -26.85 40.54
N GLN A 47 28.02 -26.68 39.22
CA GLN A 47 29.01 -27.22 38.28
C GLN A 47 30.32 -26.39 38.22
N GLY A 48 30.44 -25.35 39.05
CA GLY A 48 31.61 -24.46 39.05
C GLY A 48 31.65 -23.49 37.87
N LYS A 49 30.55 -23.33 37.13
CA LYS A 49 30.44 -22.29 36.10
C LYS A 49 30.20 -20.94 36.74
N ALA A 50 30.83 -19.90 36.21
CA ALA A 50 30.59 -18.53 36.64
C ALA A 50 29.21 -18.05 36.17
N VAL A 51 28.30 -17.91 37.12
CA VAL A 51 26.95 -17.38 36.92
C VAL A 51 26.70 -16.30 37.96
N TYR A 52 26.08 -15.21 37.55
CA TYR A 52 25.77 -14.09 38.42
C TYR A 52 24.26 -13.99 38.65
N PRO A 53 23.88 -13.73 39.91
CA PRO A 53 22.49 -13.57 40.26
C PRO A 53 21.99 -12.18 39.82
N PRO A 54 20.67 -12.02 39.62
CA PRO A 54 20.06 -10.82 39.05
C PRO A 54 20.34 -9.54 39.86
N GLN A 55 20.60 -9.65 41.17
CA GLN A 55 20.91 -8.51 42.03
C GLN A 55 22.15 -7.74 41.56
N ARG A 56 23.09 -8.41 40.87
CA ARG A 56 24.26 -7.75 40.27
C ARG A 56 23.89 -6.75 39.18
N TYR A 57 22.74 -6.93 38.53
CA TYR A 57 22.25 -6.09 37.42
C TYR A 57 20.98 -5.34 37.79
N ALA A 58 20.70 -5.16 39.08
CA ALA A 58 19.46 -4.55 39.58
C ALA A 58 19.13 -3.20 38.90
N GLU A 59 20.15 -2.39 38.65
CA GLU A 59 20.04 -1.10 37.95
C GLU A 59 19.55 -1.22 36.50
N GLY A 60 19.90 -2.30 35.79
CA GLY A 60 19.48 -2.55 34.41
C GLY A 60 18.09 -3.20 34.30
N ILE A 61 17.63 -3.87 35.36
CA ILE A 61 16.34 -4.60 35.37
C ILE A 61 15.19 -3.64 35.10
N ALA A 62 15.15 -2.47 35.75
CA ALA A 62 14.07 -1.50 35.58
C ALA A 62 13.93 -1.05 34.11
N PHE A 63 15.04 -0.71 33.46
CA PHE A 63 15.04 -0.31 32.05
C PHE A 63 14.60 -1.43 31.11
N SER A 64 15.04 -2.67 31.38
CA SER A 64 14.65 -3.83 30.57
C SER A 64 13.16 -4.14 30.69
N GLN A 65 12.57 -3.98 31.89
CA GLN A 65 11.14 -4.15 32.11
C GLN A 65 10.30 -3.05 31.44
N VAL A 66 10.73 -1.79 31.52
CA VAL A 66 10.07 -0.68 30.83
C VAL A 66 10.11 -0.86 29.31
N SER A 67 11.23 -1.36 28.78
CA SER A 67 11.40 -1.67 27.35
C SER A 67 10.54 -2.86 26.91
N ALA A 68 10.41 -3.89 27.75
CA ALA A 68 9.52 -5.02 27.50
C ALA A 68 8.03 -4.60 27.57
N ALA A 69 7.69 -3.64 28.44
CA ALA A 69 6.35 -3.07 28.53
C ALA A 69 6.00 -2.17 27.33
N ASN A 70 7.01 -1.49 26.77
CA ASN A 70 6.87 -0.59 25.62
C ASN A 70 7.75 -1.08 24.46
N PRO A 71 7.41 -2.21 23.82
CA PRO A 71 8.20 -2.72 22.71
C PRO A 71 8.30 -1.65 21.62
N PRO A 72 9.48 -1.45 21.00
CA PRO A 72 9.63 -0.50 19.93
C PRO A 72 8.64 -0.82 18.82
N LYS A 73 7.87 0.17 18.38
CA LYS A 73 6.91 -0.01 17.29
C LYS A 73 7.70 -0.44 16.04
N PRO A 74 7.32 -1.53 15.37
CA PRO A 74 8.02 -1.95 14.17
C PRO A 74 7.98 -0.82 13.14
N HIS A 75 9.14 -0.47 12.60
CA HIS A 75 9.23 0.53 11.54
C HIS A 75 8.61 -0.07 10.26
N VAL A 76 7.33 0.17 10.03
CA VAL A 76 6.65 -0.22 8.79
C VAL A 76 6.96 0.81 7.69
N PRO A 77 7.46 0.39 6.50
CA PRO A 77 7.79 1.32 5.41
C PRO A 77 6.61 2.19 4.96
N TYR A 78 5.39 1.67 5.14
CA TYR A 78 4.16 2.41 4.89
C TYR A 78 3.20 2.20 6.05
N GLN A 79 2.89 3.30 6.75
CA GLN A 79 1.78 3.37 7.67
C GLN A 79 0.70 4.26 7.04
N GLY A 80 -0.47 3.69 6.82
CA GLY A 80 -1.62 4.39 6.28
C GLY A 80 -2.90 3.68 6.69
N ASN A 81 -3.99 4.45 6.83
CA ASN A 81 -5.31 3.86 7.06
C ASN A 81 -5.99 3.51 5.72
N SER A 82 -7.24 3.06 5.77
CA SER A 82 -8.02 2.73 4.56
C SER A 82 -8.14 3.91 3.58
N ASN A 83 -8.23 5.14 4.09
CA ASN A 83 -8.36 6.35 3.26
C ASN A 83 -7.05 6.65 2.51
N ASP A 84 -5.90 6.46 3.17
CA ASP A 84 -4.58 6.57 2.55
C ASP A 84 -4.40 5.53 1.43
N MET A 85 -4.84 4.29 1.67
CA MET A 85 -4.79 3.22 0.66
C MET A 85 -5.71 3.51 -0.52
N MET A 86 -6.91 4.03 -0.29
CA MET A 86 -7.83 4.39 -1.36
C MET A 86 -7.27 5.49 -2.26
N ALA A 87 -6.63 6.52 -1.68
CA ALA A 87 -5.96 7.57 -2.46
C ALA A 87 -4.81 7.02 -3.31
N LEU A 88 -4.04 6.06 -2.76
CA LEU A 88 -2.95 5.39 -3.47
C LEU A 88 -3.47 4.52 -4.62
N VAL A 89 -4.52 3.74 -4.39
CA VAL A 89 -5.15 2.93 -5.45
C VAL A 89 -5.72 3.84 -6.54
N ALA A 90 -6.39 4.93 -6.17
CA ALA A 90 -6.96 5.88 -7.13
C ALA A 90 -5.90 6.48 -8.06
N ILE A 91 -4.74 6.89 -7.54
CA ILE A 91 -3.68 7.46 -8.39
C ILE A 91 -3.02 6.41 -9.28
N VAL A 92 -2.85 5.17 -8.80
CA VAL A 92 -2.32 4.07 -9.63
C VAL A 92 -3.30 3.73 -10.76
N LEU A 93 -4.60 3.67 -10.49
CA LEU A 93 -5.63 3.47 -11.53
C LEU A 93 -5.66 4.64 -12.52
N GLY A 94 -5.56 5.88 -12.04
CA GLY A 94 -5.50 7.07 -12.90
C GLY A 94 -4.28 7.07 -13.83
N LEU A 95 -3.08 6.85 -13.28
CA LEU A 95 -1.84 6.81 -14.07
C LEU A 95 -1.78 5.62 -15.02
N SER A 96 -2.20 4.43 -14.58
CA SER A 96 -2.26 3.26 -15.48
C SER A 96 -3.25 3.48 -16.61
N SER A 97 -4.39 4.12 -16.36
CA SER A 97 -5.36 4.44 -17.42
C SER A 97 -4.82 5.43 -18.46
N LEU A 98 -4.03 6.43 -18.04
CA LEU A 98 -3.33 7.35 -18.95
C LEU A 98 -2.27 6.64 -19.79
N LEU A 99 -1.51 5.72 -19.19
CA LEU A 99 -0.44 4.98 -19.88
C LEU A 99 -0.98 3.90 -20.82
N ALA A 100 -2.14 3.31 -20.51
CA ALA A 100 -2.72 2.20 -21.27
C ALA A 100 -3.37 2.59 -22.61
N CYS A 101 -3.15 3.81 -23.12
CA CYS A 101 -3.52 4.32 -24.44
C CYS A 101 -4.60 3.49 -25.17
N TRP A 102 -5.87 3.84 -24.90
CA TRP A 102 -7.07 3.44 -25.67
C TRP A 102 -7.39 1.92 -25.71
N GLY A 103 -7.16 1.19 -24.61
CA GLY A 103 -7.71 -0.16 -24.42
C GLY A 103 -9.16 -0.21 -23.92
N LEU A 104 -9.67 -1.43 -23.68
CA LEU A 104 -11.02 -1.78 -23.16
C LEU A 104 -11.41 -1.15 -21.80
N TRP A 105 -10.59 -0.25 -21.27
CA TRP A 105 -10.59 0.26 -19.90
C TRP A 105 -11.22 1.66 -19.78
N TYR A 106 -12.19 2.00 -20.63
CA TYR A 106 -12.79 3.35 -20.69
C TYR A 106 -13.47 3.81 -19.39
N LEU A 107 -13.91 2.86 -18.55
CA LEU A 107 -14.52 3.16 -17.25
C LEU A 107 -13.49 3.41 -16.14
N LEU A 108 -12.25 2.92 -16.30
CA LEU A 108 -11.23 3.05 -15.25
C LEU A 108 -10.87 4.49 -14.90
N PRO A 109 -10.69 5.42 -15.86
CA PRO A 109 -10.45 6.83 -15.57
C PRO A 109 -11.59 7.46 -14.75
N LEU A 110 -12.84 7.09 -15.03
CA LEU A 110 -14.00 7.55 -14.27
C LEU A 110 -13.97 7.01 -12.84
N VAL A 111 -13.68 5.72 -12.66
CA VAL A 111 -13.52 5.09 -11.34
C VAL A 111 -12.37 5.74 -10.57
N ALA A 112 -11.21 5.95 -11.21
CA ALA A 112 -10.06 6.61 -10.60
C ALA A 112 -10.39 8.05 -10.16
N PHE A 113 -11.14 8.79 -10.99
CA PHE A 113 -11.60 10.14 -10.67
C PHE A 113 -12.54 10.14 -9.45
N LEU A 114 -13.54 9.27 -9.42
CA LEU A 114 -14.50 9.17 -8.32
C LEU A 114 -13.83 8.72 -7.01
N LEU A 115 -12.95 7.72 -7.07
CA LEU A 115 -12.18 7.28 -5.90
C LEU A 115 -11.25 8.39 -5.41
N GLY A 116 -10.63 9.14 -6.32
CA GLY A 116 -9.84 10.33 -5.98
C GLY A 116 -10.68 11.40 -5.27
N LEU A 117 -11.90 11.66 -5.74
CA LEU A 117 -12.82 12.60 -5.12
C LEU A 117 -13.24 12.17 -3.72
N VAL A 118 -13.66 10.91 -3.54
CA VAL A 118 -14.03 10.36 -2.24
C VAL A 118 -12.83 10.40 -1.29
N ALA A 119 -11.63 10.05 -1.76
CA ALA A 119 -10.42 10.08 -0.95
C ALA A 119 -10.03 11.50 -0.53
N TRP A 120 -10.28 12.49 -1.40
CA TRP A 120 -10.05 13.90 -1.09
C TRP A 120 -11.02 14.42 -0.03
N LEU A 121 -12.30 14.05 -0.11
CA LEU A 121 -13.33 14.40 0.88
C LEU A 121 -12.99 13.83 2.27
N HIS A 122 -12.53 12.57 2.31
CA HIS A 122 -12.13 11.88 3.55
C HIS A 122 -10.67 12.11 3.96
N ALA A 123 -9.94 13.02 3.28
CA ALA A 123 -8.52 13.22 3.56
C ALA A 123 -8.24 13.82 4.94
N ARG A 124 -9.25 14.40 5.62
CA ARG A 124 -9.11 14.90 7.01
C ARG A 124 -8.98 13.78 8.03
N ASP A 125 -9.57 12.62 7.74
CA ASP A 125 -9.57 11.45 8.62
C ASP A 125 -8.38 10.51 8.33
N ALA A 126 -7.49 10.89 7.40
CA ALA A 126 -6.32 10.11 7.05
C ALA A 126 -5.19 10.28 8.08
N LEU A 127 -4.35 9.24 8.22
CA LEU A 127 -3.18 9.28 9.11
C LEU A 127 -2.21 10.41 8.70
N ASN A 128 -2.10 10.66 7.40
CA ASN A 128 -1.25 11.71 6.83
C ASN A 128 -2.03 12.61 5.83
N PRO A 129 -2.86 13.55 6.31
CA PRO A 129 -3.82 14.28 5.49
C PRO A 129 -3.19 15.04 4.31
N LYS A 130 -1.97 15.57 4.49
CA LYS A 130 -1.24 16.27 3.43
C LYS A 130 -0.87 15.33 2.28
N ARG A 131 -0.41 14.12 2.57
CA ARG A 131 -0.04 13.11 1.57
C ARG A 131 -1.27 12.60 0.83
N THR A 132 -2.33 12.27 1.58
CA THR A 132 -3.60 11.77 1.02
C THR A 132 -4.20 12.79 0.06
N ARG A 133 -4.22 14.08 0.42
CA ARG A 133 -4.71 15.15 -0.47
C ARG A 133 -3.91 15.23 -1.77
N TRP A 134 -2.59 15.17 -1.71
CA TRP A 134 -1.73 15.19 -2.90
C TRP A 134 -1.99 14.00 -3.83
N LEU A 135 -2.08 12.79 -3.27
CA LEU A 135 -2.37 11.57 -4.04
C LEU A 135 -3.77 11.63 -4.66
N ALA A 136 -4.77 12.04 -3.87
CA ALA A 136 -6.14 12.19 -4.32
C ALA A 136 -6.28 13.27 -5.41
N SER A 137 -5.61 14.42 -5.25
CA SER A 137 -5.57 15.45 -6.31
C SER A 137 -4.87 14.97 -7.57
N GLY A 138 -3.82 14.16 -7.44
CA GLY A 138 -3.15 13.53 -8.58
C GLY A 138 -4.06 12.58 -9.34
N ALA A 139 -4.82 11.74 -8.62
CA ALA A 139 -5.81 10.84 -9.20
C ALA A 139 -6.93 11.61 -9.94
N MET A 140 -7.49 12.65 -9.31
CA MET A 140 -8.52 13.50 -9.93
C MET A 140 -7.98 14.23 -11.17
N ALA A 141 -6.76 14.77 -11.11
CA ALA A 141 -6.15 15.43 -12.25
C ALA A 141 -5.91 14.45 -13.41
N ALA A 142 -5.38 13.27 -13.11
CA ALA A 142 -5.13 12.23 -14.11
C ALA A 142 -6.43 11.72 -14.77
N GLY A 143 -7.42 11.35 -13.95
CA GLY A 143 -8.73 10.90 -14.45
C GLY A 143 -9.49 12.01 -15.19
N GLY A 144 -9.48 13.23 -14.66
CA GLY A 144 -10.14 14.39 -15.27
C GLY A 144 -9.52 14.78 -16.62
N LEU A 145 -8.19 14.76 -16.73
CA LEU A 145 -7.49 14.99 -18.00
C LEU A 145 -7.85 13.93 -19.03
N PHE A 146 -7.88 12.66 -18.65
CA PHE A 146 -8.27 11.57 -19.55
C PHE A 146 -9.71 11.74 -20.05
N LEU A 147 -10.66 12.06 -19.14
CA LEU A 147 -12.05 12.30 -19.49
C LEU A 147 -12.21 13.49 -20.45
N LEU A 148 -11.47 14.57 -20.23
CA LEU A 148 -11.44 15.74 -21.12
C LEU A 148 -10.93 15.38 -22.53
N ILE A 149 -9.82 14.64 -22.61
CA ILE A 149 -9.27 14.18 -23.90
C ILE A 149 -10.27 13.27 -24.62
N THR A 150 -10.88 12.33 -23.91
CA THR A 150 -11.86 11.39 -24.46
C THR A 150 -13.09 12.12 -24.99
N PHE A 151 -13.64 13.04 -24.19
CA PHE A 151 -14.80 13.83 -24.60
C PHE A 151 -14.47 14.74 -25.80
N GLY A 152 -13.31 15.40 -25.79
CA GLY A 152 -12.84 16.20 -26.92
C GLY A 152 -12.68 15.39 -28.20
N PHE A 153 -12.15 14.17 -28.10
CA PHE A 153 -12.03 13.27 -29.25
C PHE A 153 -13.40 12.84 -29.80
N ILE A 154 -14.35 12.48 -28.94
CA ILE A 154 -15.71 12.12 -29.35
C ILE A 154 -16.40 13.29 -30.06
N LEU A 155 -16.30 14.50 -29.51
CA LEU A 155 -16.88 15.70 -30.12
C LEU A 155 -16.24 15.99 -31.48
N MET A 156 -14.92 15.86 -31.60
CA MET A 156 -14.21 16.04 -32.86
C MET A 156 -14.69 15.02 -33.92
N CYS A 157 -14.80 13.73 -33.56
CA CYS A 157 -15.33 12.70 -34.46
C CYS A 157 -16.78 12.99 -34.89
N MET A 158 -17.64 13.40 -33.96
CA MET A 158 -19.02 13.79 -34.26
C MET A 158 -19.08 14.99 -35.22
N MET A 159 -18.22 15.99 -35.02
CA MET A 159 -18.13 17.14 -35.94
C MET A 159 -17.66 16.71 -37.33
N CYS A 160 -16.61 15.89 -37.45
CA CYS A 160 -16.18 15.34 -38.74
C CYS A 160 -17.30 14.53 -39.43
N TYR A 161 -18.06 13.75 -38.67
CA TYR A 161 -19.20 13.00 -39.18
C TYR A 161 -20.31 13.93 -39.71
N ILE A 162 -20.65 15.00 -38.99
CA ILE A 162 -21.65 15.98 -39.43
C ILE A 162 -21.16 16.74 -40.69
N VAL A 163 -19.88 17.11 -40.75
CA VAL A 163 -19.28 17.78 -41.92
C VAL A 163 -19.31 16.88 -43.15
N THR A 164 -18.98 15.60 -43.01
CA THR A 164 -19.06 14.63 -44.12
C THR A 164 -20.49 14.44 -44.62
N LEU A 165 -21.48 14.28 -43.74
CA LEU A 165 -22.89 14.19 -44.15
C LEU A 165 -23.41 15.46 -44.85
N THR A 166 -23.06 16.64 -44.34
CA THR A 166 -23.51 17.93 -44.91
C THR A 166 -22.82 18.27 -46.24
N THR A 167 -21.58 17.81 -46.45
CA THR A 167 -20.87 17.98 -47.74
C THR A 167 -21.34 16.99 -48.79
N SER A 168 -21.58 15.72 -48.43
CA SER A 168 -22.14 14.71 -49.35
C SER A 168 -23.54 15.06 -49.85
N THR A 169 -24.36 15.74 -49.04
CA THR A 169 -25.70 16.20 -49.44
C THR A 169 -25.68 17.44 -50.33
N ARG A 170 -24.62 18.28 -50.27
CA ARG A 170 -24.42 19.41 -51.19
C ARG A 170 -23.80 19.02 -52.53
N SER A 171 -23.00 17.95 -52.58
CA SER A 171 -22.60 17.33 -53.84
C SER A 171 -23.77 16.52 -54.41
N GLY A 172 -24.79 17.19 -54.93
CA GLY A 172 -25.88 16.61 -55.73
C GLY A 172 -25.41 16.07 -57.08
N GLY A 173 -24.30 15.35 -57.10
CA GLY A 173 -23.72 14.67 -58.25
C GLY A 173 -23.51 13.22 -57.89
N PHE A 174 -24.60 12.49 -57.73
CA PHE A 174 -24.61 11.02 -57.79
C PHE A 174 -24.30 10.63 -59.25
N GLY A 175 -23.02 10.77 -59.63
CA GLY A 175 -22.50 10.08 -60.79
C GLY A 175 -22.59 8.61 -60.47
N THR A 176 -23.59 7.95 -61.03
CA THR A 176 -23.64 6.50 -61.15
C THR A 176 -22.25 6.01 -61.57
N PRO A 177 -21.65 4.99 -60.93
CA PRO A 177 -20.53 4.31 -61.55
C PRO A 177 -21.03 3.79 -62.89
N THR A 178 -20.53 4.36 -63.99
CA THR A 178 -20.81 3.84 -65.32
C THR A 178 -20.41 2.36 -65.31
N PRO A 179 -21.31 1.43 -65.65
CA PRO A 179 -20.90 0.06 -65.87
C PRO A 179 -19.95 0.10 -67.07
N PHE A 180 -18.77 -0.45 -66.87
CA PHE A 180 -17.70 -0.66 -67.85
C PHE A 180 -18.20 -0.68 -69.31
N PHE A 181 -17.74 0.29 -70.10
CA PHE A 181 -17.77 0.22 -71.56
C PHE A 181 -16.75 -0.83 -72.02
N PHE A 182 -17.16 -2.09 -72.07
CA PHE A 182 -16.48 -3.08 -72.92
C PHE A 182 -17.03 -2.94 -74.34
N PRO A 183 -16.20 -2.63 -75.35
CA PRO A 183 -16.64 -2.70 -76.74
C PRO A 183 -16.86 -4.17 -77.11
N THR A 184 -18.10 -4.54 -77.41
CA THR A 184 -18.45 -5.82 -78.00
C THR A 184 -17.89 -5.88 -79.43
N PRO A 185 -17.04 -6.86 -79.78
CA PRO A 185 -16.65 -7.06 -81.17
C PRO A 185 -17.80 -7.77 -81.91
N THR A 186 -18.33 -7.14 -82.96
CA THR A 186 -19.29 -7.77 -83.89
C THR A 186 -18.56 -8.66 -84.91
N PRO A 187 -19.18 -9.79 -85.34
CA PRO A 187 -18.59 -10.77 -86.26
C PRO A 187 -18.44 -10.27 -87.70
#